data_AF-A0A6J7TTQ7-F1
#
_entry.id   AF-A0A6J7TTQ7-F1
#
_cell.length_a   1.000
_cell.length_b   1.000
_cell.length_c   1.000
_cell.angle_alpha   90.00
_cell.angle_beta   90.00
_cell.angle_gamma   90.00
#
_symmetry.space_group_name_H-M   'P 1'
#
loop_
_entity.id
_entity.type
_entity.pdbx_description
1 polymer ?
#
loop_
_entity_poly.entity_id
_entity_poly.type
_entity_poly.pdbx_seq_one_letter_code
_entity_poly.pdbx_strand_id
1 'polypeptide(L)'
;MAFSEHEKRRLHARLCEIIGTEEADILMEQLPPFTWTDFATKRDLEELRIATKHDIEFSAIATRTELEQVITKTRTDLEQLIFQTRTDLEKSIMEVKHSVETTKLELTGSILELTATMERGFRNQSWKMFTAIMSSQLVTVGLLGLMINSLR
;
A
#
# COMPACT_ATOMS: atom_id res chain seq x y z
N MET A 1 34.58 46.26 -25.63
CA MET A 1 35.59 47.26 -26.06
C MET A 1 35.74 48.24 -24.92
N ALA A 2 36.86 48.15 -24.19
CA ALA A 2 37.12 49.02 -23.04
C ALA A 2 37.42 50.44 -23.53
N PHE A 3 36.86 51.44 -22.86
CA PHE A 3 37.15 52.85 -23.13
C PHE A 3 38.65 53.07 -22.86
N SER A 4 39.41 53.28 -23.93
CA SER A 4 40.88 53.32 -23.88
C SER A 4 41.38 54.69 -23.39
N GLU A 5 42.55 54.72 -22.78
CA GLU A 5 43.25 55.96 -22.38
C GLU A 5 43.43 56.96 -23.54
N HIS A 6 43.40 56.48 -24.79
CA HIS A 6 43.45 57.32 -25.98
C HIS A 6 42.11 58.03 -26.24
N GLU A 7 40.97 57.36 -26.01
CA GLU A 7 39.64 57.95 -26.15
C GLU A 7 39.38 58.98 -25.05
N LYS A 8 39.86 58.71 -23.83
CA LYS A 8 39.84 59.66 -22.70
C LYS A 8 40.61 60.95 -23.02
N ARG A 9 41.85 60.83 -23.53
CA ARG A 9 42.65 62.01 -23.94
C ARG A 9 42.03 62.78 -25.10
N ARG A 10 41.43 62.10 -26.07
CA ARG A 10 40.74 62.75 -27.19
C ARG A 10 39.48 63.50 -26.74
N LEU A 11 38.73 62.94 -25.80
CA LEU A 11 37.55 63.57 -25.22
C LEU A 11 37.91 64.82 -24.41
N HIS A 12 38.95 64.73 -23.58
CA HIS A 12 39.48 65.88 -22.82
C HIS A 12 39.92 67.03 -23.72
N ALA A 13 40.71 66.75 -24.77
CA ALA A 13 41.13 67.78 -25.72
C ALA A 13 39.95 68.50 -26.39
N ARG A 14 38.87 67.76 -26.71
CA ARG A 14 37.65 68.34 -27.28
C ARG A 14 36.82 69.12 -26.28
N LEU A 15 36.78 68.67 -25.02
CA LEU A 15 36.11 69.41 -23.95
C LEU A 15 36.83 70.73 -23.67
N CYS A 16 38.17 70.72 -23.58
CA CYS A 16 38.98 71.93 -23.41
C CYS A 16 38.73 72.96 -24.52
N GLU A 17 38.49 72.52 -25.76
CA GLU A 17 38.16 73.39 -26.90
C GLU A 17 36.79 74.06 -26.79
N ILE A 18 35.80 73.40 -26.20
CA ILE A 18 34.38 73.82 -26.27
C ILE A 18 33.94 74.53 -24.99
N ILE A 19 34.37 74.06 -23.83
CA ILE A 19 33.89 74.51 -22.52
C ILE A 19 34.97 75.14 -21.64
N GLY A 20 36.23 75.15 -22.07
CA GLY A 20 37.35 75.65 -21.27
C GLY A 20 38.08 74.53 -20.54
N THR A 21 39.35 74.78 -20.20
CA THR A 21 40.27 73.78 -19.65
C THR A 21 39.88 73.35 -18.23
N GLU A 22 39.40 74.30 -17.43
CA GLU A 22 39.07 74.10 -16.02
C GLU A 22 37.76 73.29 -15.86
N GLU A 23 36.73 73.63 -16.64
CA GLU A 23 35.47 72.90 -16.68
C GLU A 23 35.63 71.50 -17.30
N ALA A 24 36.52 71.35 -18.29
CA ALA A 24 36.87 70.07 -18.88
C ALA A 24 37.60 69.15 -17.90
N ASP A 25 38.54 69.67 -17.11
CA ASP A 25 39.24 68.91 -16.08
C ASP A 25 38.27 68.41 -15.00
N ILE A 26 37.38 69.27 -14.50
CA ILE A 26 36.35 68.89 -13.51
C ILE A 26 35.44 67.78 -14.07
N LEU A 27 34.99 67.91 -15.32
CA LEU A 27 34.17 66.86 -15.95
C LEU A 27 34.93 65.54 -16.11
N MET A 28 36.22 65.59 -16.47
CA MET A 28 37.04 64.39 -16.59
C MET A 28 37.38 63.74 -15.24
N GLU A 29 37.44 64.53 -14.17
CA GLU A 29 37.68 64.08 -12.80
C GLU A 29 36.42 63.48 -12.14
N GLN A 30 35.23 63.95 -12.57
CA GLN A 30 33.93 63.41 -12.17
C GLN A 30 33.46 62.25 -13.07
N LEU A 31 34.21 61.88 -14.11
CA LEU A 31 33.89 60.70 -14.89
C LEU A 31 34.03 59.45 -13.99
N PRO A 32 32.98 58.62 -13.86
CA PRO A 32 33.05 57.43 -13.04
C PRO A 32 34.19 56.51 -13.52
N PRO A 33 34.88 55.79 -12.61
CA PRO A 33 35.94 54.86 -12.95
C PRO A 33 35.47 53.62 -13.73
N PHE A 34 34.16 53.48 -13.97
CA PHE A 34 33.53 52.30 -14.55
C PHE A 34 33.49 52.39 -16.07
N THR A 35 33.78 51.26 -16.70
CA THR A 35 33.70 51.13 -18.15
C THR A 35 32.25 50.90 -18.57
N TRP A 36 31.81 51.40 -19.73
CA TRP A 36 30.46 51.16 -20.26
C TRP A 36 30.09 49.67 -20.43
N THR A 37 31.07 48.78 -20.31
CA THR A 37 30.91 47.32 -20.24
C THR A 37 30.33 46.81 -18.92
N ASP A 38 30.29 47.61 -17.87
CA ASP A 38 29.73 47.23 -16.56
C ASP A 38 28.18 47.34 -16.51
N PHE A 39 27.57 47.91 -17.55
CA PHE A 39 26.12 48.00 -17.67
C PHE A 39 25.58 46.83 -18.48
N ALA A 40 24.64 46.08 -17.88
CA ALA A 40 23.90 45.06 -18.58
C ALA A 40 23.19 45.67 -19.80
N THR A 41 23.51 45.15 -20.98
CA THR A 41 22.90 45.60 -22.22
C THR A 41 21.52 44.96 -22.40
N LYS A 42 20.69 45.54 -23.27
CA LYS A 42 19.41 44.92 -23.65
C LYS A 42 19.58 43.49 -24.19
N ARG A 43 20.73 43.19 -24.81
CA ARG A 43 21.05 41.85 -25.31
C ARG A 43 21.27 40.87 -24.16
N ASP A 44 21.97 41.27 -23.11
CA ASP A 44 22.23 40.42 -21.95
C ASP A 44 20.92 40.12 -21.19
N LEU A 45 20.02 41.10 -21.09
CA LEU A 45 18.66 40.92 -20.56
C LEU A 45 17.81 39.98 -21.42
N GLU A 46 17.92 40.06 -22.75
CA GLU A 46 17.21 39.18 -23.67
C GLU A 46 17.73 37.74 -23.60
N GLU A 47 19.05 37.55 -23.52
CA GLU A 47 19.67 36.24 -23.31
C GLU A 47 19.23 35.63 -21.98
N LEU A 48 19.24 36.42 -20.90
CA LEU A 48 18.77 35.98 -19.58
C LEU A 48 17.28 35.63 -19.62
N ARG A 49 16.45 36.40 -20.33
CA ARG A 49 15.01 36.13 -20.49
C ARG A 49 14.78 34.80 -21.21
N ILE A 50 15.51 34.55 -22.29
CA ILE A 50 15.41 33.31 -23.06
C ILE A 50 15.85 32.12 -22.20
N ALA A 51 16.99 32.23 -21.52
CA ALA A 51 17.49 31.18 -20.63
C ALA A 51 16.49 30.87 -19.51
N THR A 52 16.02 31.89 -18.79
CA THR A 52 15.06 31.73 -17.69
C THR A 52 13.75 31.12 -18.17
N LYS A 53 13.25 31.54 -19.34
CA LYS A 53 12.03 30.96 -19.91
C LYS A 53 12.23 29.49 -20.26
N HIS A 54 13.37 29.15 -20.85
CA HIS A 54 13.70 27.77 -21.18
C HIS A 54 13.80 26.88 -19.94
N ASP A 55 14.46 27.36 -18.88
CA ASP A 55 14.60 26.64 -17.61
C ASP A 55 13.23 26.39 -16.96
N ILE A 56 12.34 27.38 -16.98
CA ILE A 56 10.96 27.24 -16.47
C ILE A 56 10.18 26.21 -17.29
N GLU A 57 10.24 26.29 -18.62
CA GLU A 57 9.55 25.34 -19.50
C GLU A 57 10.08 23.92 -19.29
N PHE A 58 11.40 23.76 -19.19
CA PHE A 58 12.03 22.48 -18.92
C PHE A 58 11.61 21.92 -17.55
N SER A 59 11.67 22.75 -16.50
CA SER A 59 11.23 22.36 -15.16
C SER A 59 9.75 21.97 -15.11
N ALA A 60 8.89 22.68 -15.85
CA ALA A 60 7.47 22.36 -15.94
C ALA A 60 7.22 21.02 -16.64
N ILE A 61 7.94 20.75 -17.73
CA ILE A 61 7.88 19.45 -18.42
C ILE A 61 8.38 18.34 -17.50
N ALA A 62 9.53 18.52 -16.85
CA ALA A 62 10.08 17.53 -15.93
C ALA A 62 9.10 17.19 -14.80
N THR A 63 8.55 18.20 -14.13
CA THR A 63 7.56 18.03 -13.06
C THR A 63 6.31 17.31 -13.56
N ARG A 64 5.82 17.65 -14.75
CA ARG A 64 4.66 16.99 -15.35
C ARG A 64 4.93 15.51 -15.64
N THR A 65 6.09 15.21 -16.22
CA THR A 65 6.50 13.82 -16.49
C THR A 65 6.63 13.01 -15.20
N GLU A 66 7.23 13.58 -14.16
CA GLU A 66 7.33 12.94 -12.84
C GLU A 66 5.95 12.67 -12.24
N LEU A 67 5.02 13.63 -12.32
CA LEU A 67 3.63 13.44 -11.87
C LEU A 67 2.93 12.34 -12.66
N GLU A 68 3.05 12.31 -13.98
CA GLU A 68 2.49 11.25 -14.83
C GLU A 68 3.08 9.87 -14.45
N GLN A 69 4.37 9.78 -14.15
CA GLN A 69 5.01 8.56 -13.66
C GLN A 69 4.49 8.13 -12.29
N VAL A 70 4.35 9.06 -11.35
CA VAL A 70 3.81 8.76 -10.01
C VAL A 70 2.36 8.30 -10.10
N ILE A 71 1.55 8.93 -10.95
CA ILE A 71 0.15 8.53 -11.17
C ILE A 71 0.08 7.12 -11.76
N THR A 72 0.86 6.83 -12.80
CA THR A 72 0.87 5.49 -13.42
C THR A 72 1.35 4.42 -12.45
N LYS A 73 2.44 4.67 -11.72
CA LYS A 73 2.94 3.76 -10.68
C LYS A 73 1.89 3.50 -9.60
N THR A 74 1.31 4.56 -9.04
CA THR A 74 0.28 4.44 -7.99
C THR A 74 -0.92 3.63 -8.48
N ARG A 75 -1.35 3.85 -9.73
CA ARG A 75 -2.43 3.09 -10.33
C ARG A 75 -2.09 1.60 -10.44
N THR A 76 -0.91 1.26 -10.95
CA THR A 76 -0.46 -0.13 -11.07
C THR A 76 -0.34 -0.79 -9.69
N ASP A 77 0.22 -0.10 -8.71
CA ASP A 77 0.34 -0.60 -7.34
C ASP A 77 -1.05 -0.89 -6.72
N LEU A 78 -2.03 0.00 -6.95
CA LEU A 78 -3.42 -0.21 -6.51
C LEU A 78 -4.10 -1.38 -7.22
N GLU A 79 -3.93 -1.51 -8.54
CA GLU A 79 -4.45 -2.64 -9.32
C GLU A 79 -3.88 -3.97 -8.81
N GLN A 80 -2.59 -4.01 -8.50
CA GLN A 80 -1.92 -5.18 -7.91
C GLN A 80 -2.45 -5.49 -6.50
N LEU A 81 -2.61 -4.48 -5.63
CA LEU A 81 -3.14 -4.68 -4.28
C LEU A 81 -4.58 -5.21 -4.30
N ILE A 82 -5.41 -4.71 -5.21
CA ILE A 82 -6.79 -5.20 -5.40
C ILE A 82 -6.77 -6.67 -5.84
N PHE A 83 -5.92 -7.01 -6.81
CA PHE A 83 -5.79 -8.39 -7.28
C PHE A 83 -5.33 -9.33 -6.16
N GLN A 84 -4.27 -8.95 -5.43
CA GLN A 84 -3.74 -9.73 -4.31
C GLN A 84 -4.81 -9.95 -3.23
N THR A 85 -5.52 -8.89 -2.83
CA THR A 85 -6.58 -8.98 -1.82
C THR A 85 -7.71 -9.91 -2.26
N ARG A 86 -8.09 -9.87 -3.54
CA ARG A 86 -9.10 -10.80 -4.09
C ARG A 86 -8.63 -12.24 -4.02
N THR A 87 -7.42 -12.52 -4.47
CA THR A 87 -6.85 -13.87 -4.43
C THR A 87 -6.74 -14.41 -2.99
N ASP A 88 -6.29 -13.57 -2.05
CA ASP A 88 -6.17 -13.97 -0.64
C ASP A 88 -7.54 -14.24 -0.01
N LEU A 89 -8.56 -13.45 -0.37
CA LEU A 89 -9.93 -13.66 0.08
C LEU A 89 -10.52 -14.95 -0.52
N GLU A 90 -10.33 -15.20 -1.82
CA GLU A 90 -10.76 -16.44 -2.49
C GLU A 90 -10.14 -17.67 -1.83
N LYS A 91 -8.84 -17.61 -1.52
CA LYS A 91 -8.13 -18.66 -0.80
C LYS A 91 -8.72 -18.88 0.60
N SER A 92 -8.93 -17.81 1.36
CA SER A 92 -9.51 -17.88 2.71
C SER A 92 -10.92 -18.48 2.69
N ILE A 93 -11.75 -18.11 1.71
CA ILE A 93 -13.08 -18.68 1.52
C ILE A 93 -12.99 -20.18 1.24
N MET A 94 -12.04 -20.61 0.41
CA MET A 94 -11.85 -22.02 0.08
C MET A 94 -11.41 -22.83 1.32
N GLU A 95 -10.48 -22.30 2.11
CA GLU A 95 -10.02 -22.91 3.36
C GLU A 95 -11.16 -23.06 4.37
N VAL A 96 -11.96 -22.01 4.58
CA VAL A 96 -13.14 -22.06 5.47
C VAL A 96 -14.15 -23.06 4.96
N LYS A 97 -14.45 -23.07 3.65
CA LYS A 97 -15.39 -24.04 3.07
C LYS A 97 -14.92 -25.47 3.27
N HIS A 98 -13.65 -25.74 3.04
CA HIS A 98 -13.06 -27.06 3.27
C HIS A 98 -13.17 -27.46 4.74
N SER A 99 -12.78 -26.58 5.67
CA SER A 99 -12.89 -26.83 7.12
C SER A 99 -14.32 -27.13 7.55
N VAL A 100 -15.31 -26.39 7.04
CA VAL A 100 -16.72 -26.63 7.34
C VAL A 100 -17.18 -28.00 6.84
N GLU A 101 -16.83 -28.39 5.61
CA GLU A 101 -17.19 -29.71 5.07
C GLU A 101 -16.50 -30.84 5.85
N THR A 102 -15.23 -30.68 6.23
CA THR A 102 -14.52 -31.64 7.09
C THR A 102 -15.24 -31.82 8.42
N THR A 103 -15.50 -30.73 9.15
CA THR A 103 -16.19 -30.78 10.45
C THR A 103 -17.60 -31.40 10.33
N LYS A 104 -18.32 -31.10 9.24
CA LYS A 104 -19.64 -31.69 8.97
C LYS A 104 -19.57 -33.20 8.76
N LEU A 105 -18.56 -33.68 8.02
CA LEU A 105 -18.33 -35.11 7.82
C LEU A 105 -17.98 -35.81 9.15
N GLU A 106 -17.07 -35.24 9.93
CA GLU A 106 -16.69 -35.76 11.25
C GLU A 106 -17.87 -35.83 12.21
N LEU A 107 -18.70 -34.78 12.25
CA LEU A 107 -19.91 -34.75 13.08
C LEU A 107 -20.92 -35.82 12.63
N THR A 108 -21.15 -35.96 11.32
CA THR A 108 -22.04 -36.98 10.77
C THR A 108 -21.55 -38.38 11.12
N GLY A 109 -20.24 -38.62 10.99
CA GLY A 109 -19.59 -39.88 11.39
C GLY A 109 -19.78 -40.16 12.89
N SER A 110 -19.54 -39.17 13.74
CA SER A 110 -19.70 -39.28 15.20
C SER A 110 -21.15 -39.60 15.59
N ILE A 111 -22.15 -39.00 14.92
CA ILE A 111 -23.57 -39.29 15.15
C ILE A 111 -23.92 -40.73 14.74
N LEU A 112 -23.41 -41.21 13.61
CA LEU A 112 -23.62 -42.58 13.17
C LEU A 112 -23.00 -43.59 14.14
N GLU A 113 -21.78 -43.33 14.61
CA GLU A 113 -21.12 -44.17 15.60
C GLU A 113 -21.88 -44.16 16.94
N LEU A 114 -22.33 -42.99 17.40
CA LEU A 114 -23.15 -42.86 18.60
C LEU A 114 -24.47 -43.65 18.48
N THR A 115 -25.13 -43.56 17.32
CA THR A 115 -26.37 -44.31 17.05
C THR A 115 -26.11 -45.82 17.09
N ALA A 116 -25.03 -46.29 16.45
CA ALA A 116 -24.66 -47.69 16.43
C ALA A 116 -24.29 -48.23 17.82
N THR A 117 -23.54 -47.46 18.62
CA THR A 117 -23.17 -47.84 19.98
C THR A 117 -24.38 -47.86 20.91
N MET A 118 -25.29 -46.90 20.77
CA MET A 118 -26.55 -46.87 21.52
C MET A 118 -27.45 -48.07 21.21
N GLU A 119 -27.58 -48.43 19.93
CA GLU A 119 -28.37 -49.59 19.50
C GLU A 119 -27.77 -50.91 20.02
N ARG A 120 -26.43 -51.05 19.97
CA ARG A 120 -25.74 -52.20 20.58
C ARG A 120 -25.91 -52.24 22.10
N GLY A 121 -25.80 -51.09 22.78
CA GLY A 121 -25.98 -50.97 24.22
C GLY A 121 -27.38 -51.38 24.66
N PHE A 122 -28.41 -50.88 23.98
CA PHE A 122 -29.80 -51.24 24.25
C PHE A 122 -30.07 -52.74 24.04
N ARG A 123 -29.58 -53.32 22.93
CA ARG A 123 -29.68 -54.77 22.69
C ARG A 123 -29.01 -55.57 23.81
N ASN A 124 -27.78 -55.21 24.19
CA ASN A 124 -27.05 -55.89 25.26
C ASN A 124 -27.79 -55.80 26.60
N GLN A 125 -28.31 -54.61 26.94
CA GLN A 125 -29.10 -54.42 28.16
C GLN A 125 -30.41 -55.21 28.13
N SER A 126 -31.10 -55.26 26.99
CA SER A 126 -32.33 -56.02 26.80
C SER A 126 -32.11 -57.52 27.02
N TRP A 127 -31.02 -58.07 26.48
CA TRP A 127 -30.62 -59.47 26.72
C TRP A 127 -30.31 -59.74 28.20
N LYS A 128 -29.60 -58.83 28.88
CA LYS A 128 -29.34 -58.94 30.33
C LYS A 128 -30.63 -58.92 31.15
N MET A 129 -31.58 -58.06 30.79
CA MET A 129 -32.87 -57.98 31.47
C MET A 129 -33.71 -59.23 31.24
N PHE A 130 -33.78 -59.73 30.00
CA PHE A 130 -34.50 -60.95 29.66
C PHE A 130 -33.96 -62.17 30.42
N THR A 131 -32.64 -62.33 30.46
CA THR A 131 -31.98 -63.44 31.19
C THR A 131 -32.22 -63.34 32.70
N ALA A 132 -32.19 -62.14 33.28
CA ALA A 132 -32.52 -61.91 34.69
C ALA A 132 -34.00 -62.23 35.01
N ILE A 133 -34.94 -61.88 34.13
CA ILE A 133 -36.36 -62.20 34.30
C ILE A 133 -36.60 -63.71 34.25
N MET A 134 -36.03 -64.40 33.24
CA MET A 134 -36.21 -65.84 33.07
C MET A 134 -35.64 -66.64 34.25
N SER A 135 -34.47 -66.24 34.77
CA SER A 135 -33.90 -66.88 35.96
C SER A 135 -34.77 -66.67 37.21
N SER A 136 -35.32 -65.48 37.41
CA SER A 136 -36.25 -65.18 38.52
C SER A 136 -37.55 -65.99 38.44
N GLN A 137 -38.16 -66.09 37.25
CA GLN A 137 -39.37 -66.89 37.03
C GLN A 137 -39.13 -68.37 37.30
N LEU A 138 -37.99 -68.91 36.86
CA LEU A 138 -37.63 -70.32 37.09
C LEU A 138 -37.50 -70.64 38.58
N VAL A 139 -36.88 -69.74 39.37
CA VAL A 139 -36.82 -69.85 40.83
C VAL A 139 -38.22 -69.84 41.46
N THR A 140 -39.09 -68.94 41.00
CA THR A 140 -40.45 -68.78 41.55
C THR A 140 -41.32 -70.02 41.30
N VAL A 141 -41.29 -70.56 40.08
CA VAL A 141 -42.02 -71.78 39.72
C VAL A 141 -41.48 -73.00 40.49
N GLY A 142 -40.17 -73.10 40.66
CA GLY A 142 -39.55 -74.16 41.45
C GLY A 142 -40.04 -74.17 42.91
N LEU A 143 -40.14 -73.00 43.54
CA LEU A 143 -40.67 -72.86 44.90
C LEU A 143 -42.14 -73.27 45.00
N LEU A 144 -42.99 -72.87 44.03
CA LEU A 144 -44.40 -73.28 43.99
C LEU A 144 -44.57 -74.79 43.80
N GLY A 145 -43.76 -75.43 42.96
CA GLY A 145 -43.78 -76.88 42.77
C GLY A 145 -43.44 -77.65 44.05
N LEU A 146 -42.42 -77.18 44.79
CA LEU A 146 -42.08 -77.74 46.10
C LEU A 146 -43.21 -77.58 47.11
N MET A 147 -43.88 -76.42 47.13
CA MET A 147 -45.04 -76.18 48.01
C MET A 147 -46.21 -77.12 47.68
N ILE A 148 -46.58 -77.29 46.41
CA ILE A 148 -47.67 -78.20 46.01
C ILE A 148 -47.34 -79.65 46.38
N ASN A 149 -46.09 -80.08 46.19
CA ASN A 149 -45.66 -81.42 46.57
C ASN A 149 -45.71 -81.65 48.08
N SER A 150 -45.49 -80.62 48.90
CA SER A 150 -45.58 -80.71 50.36
C SER A 150 -47.02 -80.74 50.91
N LEU A 151 -48.02 -80.43 50.07
CA LEU A 151 -49.45 -80.36 50.41
C LEU A 151 -50.24 -81.61 49.99
N ARG A 152 -49.59 -82.59 49.35
CA ARG A 152 -50.19 -83.82 48.84
C ARG A 152 -49.68 -85.03 49.62
#